data_AF-A0A3D6ER50-F1
#
_entry.id   AF-A0A3D6ER50-F1
#
_cell.length_a   1.000
_cell.length_b   1.000
_cell.length_c   1.000
_cell.angle_alpha   90.00
_cell.angle_beta   90.00
_cell.angle_gamma   90.00
#
_symmetry.space_group_name_H-M   'P 1'
#
loop_
_entity.id
_entity.type
_entity.pdbx_description
1 polymer ?
#
loop_
_entity_poly.entity_id
_entity_poly.type
_entity_poly.pdbx_seq_one_letter_code
_entity_poly.pdbx_strand_id
1 'polypeptide(L)'
;MAKLKNIVKQLSDTDYKSIYDSLSESNAEKSAHLLKALRERQLSDSKIMVELEVNANAYYTLRSRLNQKIEEHLLEQMESPRTDILRKVANLNEVLFTKKRTISIA
;
A
#
# COMPACT_ATOMS: atom_id res chain seq x y z
N MET A 1 1.41 16.49 10.47
CA MET A 1 0.53 17.13 9.46
C MET A 1 1.05 17.04 8.01
N ALA A 2 2.36 16.88 7.75
CA ALA A 2 2.89 16.68 6.37
C ALA A 2 3.02 15.21 5.91
N LYS A 3 2.96 14.24 6.84
CA LYS A 3 3.34 12.84 6.57
C LYS A 3 2.40 12.13 5.59
N LEU A 4 1.08 12.10 5.84
CA LEU A 4 0.13 11.37 4.98
C LEU A 4 0.14 11.90 3.53
N LYS A 5 0.10 13.21 3.34
CA LYS A 5 0.14 13.84 2.00
C LYS A 5 1.43 13.48 1.26
N ASN A 6 2.56 13.41 1.95
CA ASN A 6 3.84 13.01 1.36
C ASN A 6 3.87 11.51 1.03
N ILE A 7 3.33 10.66 1.91
CA ILE A 7 3.23 9.21 1.68
C ILE A 7 2.37 8.92 0.44
N VAL A 8 1.18 9.52 0.36
CA VAL A 8 0.27 9.34 -0.80
C VAL A 8 0.92 9.83 -2.11
N LYS A 9 1.78 10.86 -2.07
CA LYS A 9 2.54 11.30 -3.25
C LYS A 9 3.68 10.35 -3.63
N GLN A 10 4.26 9.66 -2.65
CA GLN A 10 5.36 8.72 -2.84
C GLN A 10 4.89 7.30 -3.19
N LEU A 11 3.58 7.02 -3.08
CA LEU A 11 3.00 5.77 -3.54
C LEU A 11 3.23 5.59 -5.04
N SER A 12 3.61 4.38 -5.41
CA SER A 12 3.64 3.95 -6.80
C SER A 12 2.23 3.95 -7.41
N ASP A 13 2.14 4.02 -8.74
CA ASP A 13 0.84 3.94 -9.41
C ASP A 13 0.11 2.61 -9.15
N THR A 14 0.86 1.52 -9.00
CA THR A 14 0.31 0.19 -8.70
C THR A 14 -0.27 0.13 -7.30
N ASP A 15 0.45 0.63 -6.29
CA ASP A 15 -0.01 0.60 -4.90
C ASP A 15 -1.20 1.53 -4.69
N TYR A 16 -1.16 2.71 -5.31
CA TYR A 16 -2.28 3.63 -5.28
C TYR A 16 -3.54 2.99 -5.83
N LYS A 17 -3.43 2.33 -7.00
CA LYS A 17 -4.58 1.71 -7.65
C LYS A 17 -5.12 0.54 -6.82
N SER A 18 -4.23 -0.31 -6.30
CA SER A 18 -4.59 -1.40 -5.40
C SER A 18 -5.37 -0.91 -4.17
N ILE A 19 -4.88 0.13 -3.50
CA ILE A 19 -5.55 0.70 -2.32
C ILE A 19 -6.88 1.35 -2.71
N TYR A 20 -6.93 2.07 -3.84
CA TYR A 20 -8.16 2.70 -4.32
C TYR A 20 -9.24 1.66 -4.67
N ASP A 21 -8.86 0.59 -5.34
CA ASP A 21 -9.77 -0.51 -5.72
C ASP A 21 -10.25 -1.23 -4.45
N SER A 22 -9.36 -1.54 -3.50
CA SER A 22 -9.73 -2.13 -2.20
C SER A 22 -10.71 -1.27 -1.39
N LEU A 23 -10.52 0.06 -1.39
CA LEU A 23 -11.44 0.98 -0.73
C LEU A 23 -12.80 1.04 -1.43
N SER A 24 -12.81 0.96 -2.76
CA SER A 24 -14.03 0.96 -3.57
C SER A 24 -14.84 -0.32 -3.35
N GLU A 25 -14.18 -1.48 -3.30
CA GLU A 25 -14.81 -2.77 -3.00
C GLU A 25 -15.37 -2.86 -1.58
N SER A 26 -14.74 -2.16 -0.62
CA SER A 26 -15.15 -2.14 0.78
C SER A 26 -16.27 -1.14 1.10
N ASN A 27 -16.97 -0.60 0.09
CA ASN A 27 -17.97 0.48 0.23
C ASN A 27 -17.42 1.74 0.95
N ALA A 28 -16.11 1.98 0.88
CA ALA A 28 -15.44 3.12 1.51
C ALA A 28 -15.20 4.25 0.50
N GLU A 29 -16.21 4.59 -0.30
CA GLU A 29 -16.13 5.58 -1.39
C GLU A 29 -15.58 6.93 -0.92
N LYS A 30 -15.97 7.40 0.27
CA LYS A 30 -15.45 8.66 0.85
C LYS A 30 -13.95 8.60 1.14
N SER A 31 -13.44 7.45 1.57
CA SER A 31 -12.00 7.24 1.78
C SER A 31 -11.24 7.14 0.47
N ALA A 32 -11.82 6.51 -0.56
CA ALA A 32 -11.27 6.45 -1.91
C ALA A 32 -11.19 7.86 -2.53
N HIS A 33 -12.24 8.65 -2.39
CA HIS A 33 -12.26 10.06 -2.81
C HIS A 33 -11.23 10.90 -2.05
N LEU A 34 -11.06 10.69 -0.73
CA LEU A 34 -10.02 11.34 0.05
C LEU A 34 -8.61 11.01 -0.47
N LEU A 35 -8.33 9.74 -0.76
CA LEU A 35 -7.06 9.30 -1.33
C LEU A 35 -6.78 9.97 -2.69
N LYS A 36 -7.79 10.01 -3.56
CA LYS A 36 -7.70 10.69 -4.86
C LYS A 36 -7.47 12.19 -4.72
N ALA A 37 -8.22 12.85 -3.84
CA ALA A 37 -8.06 14.26 -3.55
C ALA A 37 -6.63 14.55 -3.08
N LEU A 38 -6.09 13.77 -2.13
CA LEU A 38 -4.73 13.96 -1.61
C LEU A 38 -3.63 13.78 -2.65
N ARG A 39 -3.84 12.89 -3.65
CA ARG A 39 -2.88 12.61 -4.72
C ARG A 39 -2.90 13.65 -5.82
N GLU A 40 -4.08 13.94 -6.37
CA GLU A 40 -4.24 14.75 -7.59
C GLU A 40 -4.35 16.25 -7.29
N ARG A 41 -5.04 16.61 -6.22
CA ARG A 41 -5.43 18.00 -5.94
C ARG A 41 -4.77 18.40 -4.64
N GLN A 42 -3.83 19.33 -4.67
CA GLN A 42 -3.23 19.87 -3.44
C GLN A 42 -4.21 20.77 -2.63
N LEU A 43 -5.47 20.36 -2.52
CA LEU A 43 -6.51 21.04 -1.78
C LEU A 43 -6.15 21.07 -0.29
N SER A 44 -6.60 22.14 0.37
CA SER A 44 -6.56 22.23 1.82
C SER A 44 -7.58 21.26 2.42
N ASP A 45 -7.29 20.71 3.60
CA ASP A 45 -8.19 19.83 4.34
C ASP A 45 -9.61 20.42 4.44
N SER A 46 -9.73 21.74 4.63
CA SER A 46 -11.01 22.45 4.65
C SER A 46 -11.84 22.32 3.37
N LYS A 47 -11.21 22.35 2.18
CA LYS A 47 -11.91 22.21 0.90
C LYS A 47 -12.33 20.76 0.66
N ILE A 48 -11.46 19.81 1.02
CA ILE A 48 -11.76 18.38 0.92
C ILE A 48 -12.94 18.01 1.83
N MET A 49 -13.01 18.59 3.03
CA MET A 49 -14.14 18.39 3.94
C MET A 49 -15.48 18.86 3.37
N VAL A 50 -15.47 20.00 2.67
CA VAL A 50 -16.67 20.54 1.99
C VAL A 50 -17.07 19.65 0.81
N GLU A 51 -16.11 19.20 -0.01
CA GLU A 51 -16.37 18.34 -1.18
C GLU A 51 -16.88 16.94 -0.78
N LEU A 52 -16.41 16.41 0.36
CA LEU A 52 -16.85 15.12 0.90
C LEU A 52 -18.10 15.21 1.81
N GLU A 53 -18.62 16.42 2.03
CA GLU A 53 -19.75 16.73 2.91
C GLU A 53 -19.60 16.08 4.30
N VAL A 54 -18.41 16.22 4.91
CA VAL A 54 -18.10 15.64 6.23
C VAL A 54 -17.68 16.69 7.23
N ASN A 55 -18.17 16.52 8.45
CA ASN A 55 -17.74 17.33 9.58
C ASN A 55 -16.28 17.03 9.98
N ALA A 56 -15.69 17.89 10.80
CA ALA A 56 -14.29 17.76 11.22
C ALA A 56 -13.99 16.39 11.84
N ASN A 57 -14.87 15.90 12.71
CA ASN A 57 -14.67 14.62 13.40
C ASN A 57 -14.64 13.44 12.41
N ALA A 58 -15.62 13.40 11.51
CA ALA A 58 -15.71 12.39 10.46
C ALA A 58 -14.50 12.44 9.53
N TYR A 59 -14.02 13.64 9.18
CA TYR A 59 -12.81 13.81 8.37
C TYR A 59 -11.58 13.25 9.08
N TYR A 60 -11.38 13.56 10.36
CA TYR A 60 -10.27 13.00 11.14
C TYR A 60 -10.32 11.47 11.24
N THR A 61 -11.51 10.90 11.45
CA THR A 61 -11.69 9.44 11.46
C THR A 61 -11.39 8.81 10.11
N LEU A 62 -11.91 9.36 9.01
CA LEU A 62 -11.62 8.89 7.65
C LEU A 62 -10.13 8.95 7.36
N ARG A 63 -9.48 10.05 7.74
CA ARG A 63 -8.03 10.22 7.53
C ARG A 63 -7.21 9.22 8.33
N SER A 64 -7.58 8.93 9.59
CA SER A 64 -6.91 7.93 10.41
C SER A 64 -7.04 6.53 9.81
N ARG A 65 -8.26 6.15 9.41
CA ARG A 65 -8.53 4.85 8.78
C ARG A 65 -7.80 4.68 7.46
N LEU A 66 -7.75 5.75 6.65
CA LEU A 66 -7.00 5.75 5.40
C LEU A 66 -5.50 5.54 5.65
N ASN A 67 -4.94 6.21 6.66
CA ASN A 67 -3.52 6.05 7.00
C ASN A 67 -3.22 4.61 7.45
N GLN A 68 -4.06 4.03 8.31
CA GLN A 68 -3.93 2.63 8.74
C GLN A 68 -3.98 1.67 7.56
N LYS A 69 -4.93 1.85 6.64
CA LYS A 69 -5.06 0.99 5.46
C LYS A 69 -3.84 1.07 4.54
N ILE A 70 -3.27 2.25 4.36
CA ILE A 70 -2.03 2.44 3.58
C ILE A 70 -0.86 1.74 4.29
N GLU A 71 -0.72 1.91 5.61
CA GLU A 71 0.32 1.25 6.40
C GLU A 71 0.22 -0.28 6.33
N GLU A 72 -0.98 -0.85 6.49
CA GLU A 72 -1.26 -2.28 6.34
C GLU A 72 -0.84 -2.77 4.94
N HIS A 73 -1.26 -2.09 3.88
CA HIS A 73 -0.93 -2.49 2.52
C HIS A 73 0.58 -2.48 2.24
N LEU A 74 1.28 -1.46 2.73
CA LEU A 74 2.73 -1.37 2.59
C LEU A 74 3.45 -2.47 3.41
N LEU A 75 2.96 -2.81 4.60
CA LEU A 75 3.50 -3.88 5.43
C LEU A 75 3.31 -5.27 4.77
N GLU A 76 2.13 -5.54 4.21
CA GLU A 76 1.86 -6.78 3.47
C GLU A 76 2.85 -6.97 2.31
N GLN A 77 3.17 -5.89 1.59
CA GLN A 77 4.18 -5.93 0.53
C GLN A 77 5.62 -6.10 1.05
N MET A 78 5.91 -5.71 2.30
CA MET A 78 7.23 -5.92 2.91
C MET A 78 7.43 -7.34 3.48
N GLU A 79 6.37 -8.00 3.93
CA GLU A 79 6.46 -9.39 4.43
C GLU A 79 6.67 -10.40 3.29
N SER A 80 6.12 -10.13 2.09
CA SER A 80 6.32 -10.94 0.88
C SER A 80 7.79 -11.18 0.50
N PRO A 81 8.67 -10.17 0.34
CA PRO A 81 10.04 -10.41 -0.12
C PRO A 81 10.89 -11.17 0.91
N ARG A 82 10.68 -10.95 2.22
CA ARG A 82 11.42 -11.68 3.25
C ARG A 82 11.00 -13.15 3.32
N THR A 83 9.70 -13.42 3.29
CA THR A 83 9.19 -14.79 3.28
C THR A 83 9.54 -15.51 1.98
N ASP A 84 9.51 -14.84 0.83
CA ASP A 84 9.95 -15.40 -0.46
C ASP A 84 11.45 -15.71 -0.50
N ILE A 85 12.31 -14.84 0.07
CA ILE A 85 13.74 -15.12 0.22
C ILE A 85 13.95 -16.31 1.16
N LEU A 86 13.29 -16.33 2.32
CA LEU A 86 13.38 -17.45 3.28
C LEU A 86 12.93 -18.77 2.63
N ARG A 87 11.86 -18.75 1.84
CA ARG A 87 11.35 -19.92 1.12
C ARG A 87 12.32 -20.38 0.02
N LYS A 88 12.93 -19.45 -0.72
CA LYS A 88 13.99 -19.77 -1.71
C LYS A 88 15.23 -20.36 -1.06
N VAL A 89 15.65 -19.85 0.10
CA VAL A 89 16.81 -20.36 0.85
C VAL A 89 16.49 -21.73 1.48
N ALA A 90 15.27 -21.95 1.98
CA ALA A 90 14.86 -23.25 2.50
C ALA A 90 14.86 -24.33 1.41
N ASN A 91 14.43 -23.98 0.19
CA ASN A 91 14.36 -24.91 -0.96
C ASN A 91 15.71 -25.09 -1.69
N LEU A 92 16.78 -24.41 -1.25
CA LEU A 92 18.10 -24.45 -1.89
C LEU A 92 18.74 -25.84 -1.78
N ASN A 93 18.45 -26.56 -0.69
CA ASN A 93 18.87 -27.95 -0.54
C ASN A 93 18.27 -28.84 -1.64
N GLU A 94 16.97 -28.73 -1.94
CA GLU A 94 16.36 -29.53 -3.02
C GLU A 94 16.97 -29.23 -4.38
N VAL A 95 17.28 -27.96 -4.68
CA VAL A 95 17.91 -27.57 -5.96
C VAL A 95 19.35 -28.10 -6.09
N LEU A 96 20.11 -28.13 -4.99
CA LEU A 96 21.48 -28.65 -4.96
C LEU A 96 21.54 -30.18 -5.09
N PHE A 97 20.56 -30.90 -4.52
CA PHE A 97 20.55 -32.37 -4.54
C PHE A 97 19.79 -32.98 -5.72
N THR A 98 18.97 -32.22 -6.45
CA THR A 98 18.23 -32.71 -7.64
C THR A 98 18.96 -32.50 -8.96
N LYS A 99 19.95 -31.58 -9.04
CA LYS A 99 20.82 -31.48 -10.22
C LYS A 99 21.84 -32.61 -10.22
N LYS A 100 21.77 -33.50 -11.23
CA LYS A 100 22.86 -34.45 -11.53
C LYS A 100 24.18 -33.68 -11.64
N ARG A 101 25.22 -34.19 -10.97
CA ARG A 101 26.58 -33.61 -10.91
C ARG A 101 27.05 -33.22 -12.32
N THR A 102 26.90 -31.94 -12.67
CA THR A 102 27.61 -31.38 -13.82
C THR A 102 28.89 -30.83 -13.23
N ILE A 103 29.99 -31.52 -13.50
CA ILE A 103 31.33 -31.10 -13.11
C ILE A 103 31.59 -29.81 -13.90
N SER A 104 31.59 -28.67 -13.21
CA SER A 104 32.10 -27.43 -13.79
C SER A 104 33.62 -27.45 -13.60
N ILE A 105 34.36 -27.59 -14.69
CA ILE A 105 35.81 -27.46 -14.69
C ILE A 105 36.11 -25.98 -15.01
N ALA A 106 36.80 -25.34 -14.05
CA ALA A 106 37.46 -24.03 -14.01
C ALA A 106 37.09 -22.97 -15.06
#